data_AF-A0A8I0BR52-F1
#
_entry.id   AF-A0A8I0BR52-F1
#
_cell.length_a   1.000
_cell.length_b   1.000
_cell.length_c   1.000
_cell.angle_alpha   90.00
_cell.angle_beta   90.00
_cell.angle_gamma   90.00
#
_symmetry.space_group_name_H-M   'P 1'
#
loop_
_entity.id
_entity.type
_entity.pdbx_description
1 polymer ?
#
loop_
_entity_poly.entity_id
_entity_poly.type
_entity_poly.pdbx_seq_one_letter_code
_entity_poly.pdbx_strand_id
1 'polypeptide(L)'
;MNLKPTVATMIGDPAGIGPETVAKAWATGELHDYCQPVLIGSQAVMQRAIKDCGLSLLVNKVASVKDIQNDPAVIDIIDSGKFDDANFTLGQDNESCGQISADWLDEMDKLALAGEVDATVMAPISSVSMKMAGVLDKVINMEPGQSYLFLISGPLRVMHLTDHLPLRDVCDLITADLVATAISQL
;
A
#
# COMPACT_ATOMS: atom_id res chain seq x y z
N MET A 1 -1.08 -28.78 1.37
CA MET A 1 -0.29 -27.86 0.54
C MET A 1 -0.42 -26.51 1.21
N ASN A 2 0.68 -25.88 1.65
CA ASN A 2 0.60 -24.49 2.09
C ASN A 2 0.35 -23.66 0.84
N LEU A 3 -0.86 -23.13 0.71
CA LEU A 3 -1.16 -22.10 -0.27
C LEU A 3 -0.30 -20.88 0.10
N LYS A 4 0.34 -20.27 -0.90
CA LYS A 4 1.07 -19.01 -0.69
C LYS A 4 0.04 -17.94 -0.28
N PRO A 5 0.37 -17.03 0.65
CA PRO A 5 -0.55 -15.98 1.08
C PRO A 5 -0.90 -15.08 -0.10
N THR A 6 -2.15 -14.64 -0.19
CA THR A 6 -2.58 -13.62 -1.13
C THR A 6 -2.26 -12.25 -0.55
N VAL A 7 -1.51 -11.42 -1.30
CA VAL A 7 -1.05 -10.12 -0.81
C VAL A 7 -1.56 -9.03 -1.75
N ALA A 8 -2.46 -8.17 -1.25
CA ALA A 8 -2.92 -7.00 -1.98
C ALA A 8 -1.91 -5.85 -1.87
N THR A 9 -1.57 -5.23 -2.99
CA THR A 9 -0.70 -4.06 -3.03
C THR A 9 -1.41 -2.88 -3.68
N MET A 10 -1.67 -1.79 -2.95
CA MET A 10 -2.15 -0.57 -3.60
C MET A 10 -1.00 0.13 -4.34
N ILE A 11 -1.26 0.64 -5.54
CA ILE A 11 -0.22 1.11 -6.47
C ILE A 11 0.44 2.44 -6.08
N GLY A 12 -0.01 3.11 -5.00
CA GLY A 12 0.53 4.40 -4.58
C GLY A 12 -0.19 5.59 -5.19
N ASP A 13 0.41 6.76 -5.04
CA ASP A 13 -0.02 7.97 -5.74
C ASP A 13 0.26 7.83 -7.26
N PRO A 14 -0.76 7.98 -8.14
CA PRO A 14 -0.58 7.90 -9.59
C PRO A 14 0.44 8.88 -10.19
N ALA A 15 0.58 10.05 -9.57
CA ALA A 15 1.53 11.08 -9.97
C ALA A 15 2.92 10.89 -9.33
N GLY A 16 3.02 10.02 -8.32
CA GLY A 16 4.27 9.71 -7.62
C GLY A 16 5.08 8.60 -8.29
N ILE A 17 5.96 7.96 -7.51
CA ILE A 17 6.82 6.85 -7.96
C ILE A 17 6.25 5.45 -7.63
N GLY A 18 5.07 5.41 -7.01
CA GLY A 18 4.44 4.17 -6.53
C GLY A 18 4.26 3.15 -7.66
N PRO A 19 3.61 3.53 -8.77
CA PRO A 19 3.37 2.63 -9.89
C PRO A 19 4.66 2.02 -10.47
N GLU A 20 5.71 2.82 -10.69
CA GLU A 20 7.00 2.34 -11.21
C GLU A 20 7.72 1.43 -10.23
N THR A 21 7.62 1.73 -8.93
CA THR A 21 8.23 0.92 -7.88
C THR A 21 7.59 -0.47 -7.84
N VAL A 22 6.25 -0.53 -7.88
CA VAL A 22 5.50 -1.79 -7.90
C VAL A 22 5.76 -2.55 -9.20
N ALA A 23 5.76 -1.88 -10.36
CA ALA A 23 6.03 -2.54 -11.64
C ALA A 23 7.44 -3.16 -11.69
N LYS A 24 8.46 -2.44 -11.21
CA LYS A 24 9.84 -2.96 -11.13
C LYS A 24 9.97 -4.11 -10.14
N ALA A 25 9.31 -4.03 -8.98
CA ALA A 25 9.30 -5.12 -8.01
C ALA A 25 8.64 -6.38 -8.60
N TRP A 26 7.50 -6.22 -9.29
CA TRP A 26 6.82 -7.33 -9.98
C TRP A 26 7.71 -7.97 -11.04
N ALA A 27 8.40 -7.16 -11.85
CA ALA A 27 9.26 -7.62 -12.93
C ALA A 27 10.45 -8.48 -12.47
N THR A 28 10.80 -8.47 -11.19
CA THR A 28 11.82 -9.37 -10.64
C THR A 28 11.37 -10.83 -10.63
N GLY A 29 10.06 -11.10 -10.61
CA GLY A 29 9.48 -12.42 -10.41
C GLY A 29 9.53 -12.93 -8.96
N GLU A 30 10.37 -12.35 -8.10
CA GLU A 30 10.63 -12.84 -6.73
C GLU A 30 9.37 -12.81 -5.85
N LEU A 31 8.44 -11.87 -6.07
CA LEU A 31 7.19 -11.79 -5.30
C LEU A 31 6.40 -13.11 -5.36
N HIS A 32 6.36 -13.74 -6.53
CA HIS A 32 5.61 -14.98 -6.74
C HIS A 32 6.20 -16.16 -5.98
N ASP A 33 7.45 -16.08 -5.52
CA ASP A 33 8.04 -17.10 -4.65
C ASP A 33 7.45 -17.06 -3.23
N TYR A 34 7.03 -15.88 -2.77
CA TYR A 34 6.56 -15.65 -1.40
C TYR A 34 5.03 -15.51 -1.28
N CYS A 35 4.34 -14.99 -2.30
CA CYS A 35 2.91 -14.71 -2.24
C CYS A 35 2.21 -14.93 -3.59
N GLN A 36 0.88 -14.79 -3.57
CA GLN A 36 0.05 -14.53 -4.75
C GLN A 36 -0.26 -13.02 -4.76
N PRO A 37 0.52 -12.21 -5.50
CA PRO A 37 0.34 -10.76 -5.48
C PRO A 37 -0.88 -10.34 -6.31
N VAL A 38 -1.60 -9.33 -5.83
CA VAL A 38 -2.66 -8.64 -6.58
C VAL A 38 -2.55 -7.14 -6.36
N LEU A 39 -2.71 -6.36 -7.43
CA LEU A 39 -2.68 -4.91 -7.32
C LEU A 39 -4.08 -4.34 -7.12
N ILE A 40 -4.18 -3.25 -6.36
CA ILE A 40 -5.37 -2.40 -6.26
C ILE A 40 -4.99 -1.04 -6.86
N GLY A 41 -5.66 -0.63 -7.94
CA GLY A 41 -5.28 0.58 -8.64
C GLY A 41 -5.86 0.75 -10.04
N SER A 42 -5.47 1.81 -10.75
CA SER A 42 -5.83 2.03 -12.15
C SER A 42 -5.00 1.14 -13.09
N GLN A 43 -5.68 0.44 -14.00
CA GLN A 43 -5.04 -0.32 -15.07
C GLN A 43 -4.19 0.60 -15.98
N ALA A 44 -4.72 1.78 -16.32
CA ALA A 44 -4.05 2.70 -17.25
C ALA A 44 -2.79 3.34 -16.63
N VAL A 45 -2.81 3.63 -15.32
CA VAL A 45 -1.61 4.08 -14.58
C VAL A 45 -0.53 3.02 -14.62
N MET A 46 -0.86 1.75 -14.35
CA MET A 46 0.12 0.66 -14.40
C MET A 46 0.66 0.40 -15.80
N GLN A 47 -0.19 0.45 -16.83
CA GLN A 47 0.26 0.35 -18.22
C GLN A 47 1.25 1.45 -18.60
N ARG A 48 1.01 2.70 -18.14
CA ARG A 48 1.95 3.81 -18.31
C ARG A 48 3.26 3.54 -17.59
N ALA A 49 3.22 3.17 -16.31
CA ALA A 49 4.41 2.87 -15.51
C ALA A 49 5.28 1.75 -16.12
N ILE A 50 4.66 0.68 -16.62
CA ILE A 50 5.34 -0.42 -17.34
C ILE A 50 6.07 0.11 -18.57
N LYS A 51 5.37 0.91 -19.39
CA LYS A 51 5.93 1.51 -20.60
C LYS A 51 7.10 2.43 -20.29
N ASP A 52 6.94 3.31 -19.30
CA ASP A 52 7.96 4.30 -18.91
C ASP A 52 9.20 3.64 -18.29
N CYS A 53 9.02 2.47 -17.65
CA CYS A 53 10.13 1.65 -17.15
C CYS A 53 10.75 0.71 -18.19
N GLY A 54 10.20 0.63 -19.41
CA GLY A 54 10.68 -0.28 -20.46
C GLY A 54 10.48 -1.77 -20.11
N LEU A 55 9.46 -2.10 -19.31
CA LEU A 55 9.16 -3.45 -18.87
C LEU A 55 8.27 -4.19 -19.88
N SER A 56 8.38 -5.51 -19.91
CA SER A 56 7.58 -6.40 -20.78
C SER A 56 6.52 -7.16 -19.98
N LEU A 57 5.72 -6.43 -19.21
CA LEU A 57 4.62 -6.98 -18.41
C LEU A 57 3.27 -6.66 -19.07
N LEU A 58 2.31 -7.57 -18.92
CA LEU A 58 0.91 -7.31 -19.26
C LEU A 58 0.14 -6.88 -18.02
N VAL A 59 -0.96 -6.14 -18.21
CA VAL A 59 -1.86 -5.78 -17.11
C VAL A 59 -3.24 -6.36 -17.37
N ASN A 60 -3.64 -7.32 -16.56
CA ASN A 60 -4.93 -7.98 -16.61
C ASN A 60 -5.86 -7.39 -15.53
N LYS A 61 -6.96 -6.77 -15.96
CA LYS A 61 -7.98 -6.26 -15.05
C LYS A 61 -8.85 -7.41 -14.58
N VAL A 62 -8.88 -7.65 -13.28
CA VAL A 62 -9.67 -8.70 -12.63
C VAL A 62 -10.83 -8.11 -11.83
N ALA A 63 -11.93 -8.85 -11.73
CA ALA A 63 -13.12 -8.42 -10.99
C ALA A 63 -13.00 -8.71 -9.48
N SER A 64 -12.27 -9.77 -9.12
CA SER A 64 -12.08 -10.19 -7.75
C SER A 64 -10.74 -10.93 -7.57
N VAL A 65 -10.36 -11.14 -6.31
CA VAL A 65 -9.18 -11.92 -5.92
C VAL A 65 -9.24 -13.37 -6.46
N LYS A 66 -10.44 -13.90 -6.70
CA LYS A 66 -10.62 -15.28 -7.21
C LYS A 66 -10.23 -15.44 -8.68
N ASP A 67 -10.12 -14.32 -9.41
CA ASP A 67 -9.83 -14.30 -10.85
C ASP A 67 -8.34 -14.10 -11.16
N ILE A 68 -7.49 -14.04 -10.12
CA ILE A 68 -6.03 -13.90 -10.23
C ILE A 68 -5.45 -15.12 -10.94
N GLN A 69 -4.62 -14.88 -11.96
CA GLN A 69 -3.95 -15.90 -12.75
C GLN A 69 -2.61 -16.32 -12.13
N ASN A 70 -2.01 -15.45 -11.31
CA ASN A 70 -0.75 -15.70 -10.60
C ASN A 70 0.40 -16.04 -11.57
N ASP A 71 0.46 -15.33 -12.70
CA ASP A 71 1.52 -15.40 -13.70
C ASP A 71 2.50 -14.24 -13.50
N PRO A 72 3.81 -14.50 -13.27
CA PRO A 72 4.82 -13.45 -13.13
C PRO A 72 4.91 -12.46 -14.31
N ALA A 73 4.48 -12.85 -15.52
CA ALA A 73 4.46 -11.98 -16.69
C ALA A 73 3.21 -11.06 -16.77
N VAL A 74 2.21 -11.30 -15.92
CA VAL A 74 0.90 -10.62 -15.94
C VAL A 74 0.60 -10.01 -14.58
N ILE A 75 0.50 -8.68 -14.55
CA ILE A 75 0.00 -7.96 -13.38
C ILE A 75 -1.52 -8.10 -13.32
N ASP A 76 -2.02 -8.86 -12.36
CA ASP A 76 -3.45 -8.88 -12.02
C ASP A 76 -3.79 -7.66 -11.14
N ILE A 77 -4.73 -6.84 -11.60
CA ILE A 77 -5.15 -5.60 -10.92
C ILE A 77 -6.67 -5.52 -10.77
N ILE A 78 -7.13 -5.22 -9.55
CA ILE A 78 -8.49 -4.82 -9.27
C ILE A 78 -8.57 -3.31 -9.48
N ASP A 79 -9.31 -2.92 -10.52
CA ASP A 79 -9.50 -1.54 -10.92
C ASP A 79 -10.99 -1.19 -10.88
N SER A 80 -11.40 -0.41 -9.88
CA SER A 80 -12.79 0.03 -9.68
C SER A 80 -13.28 1.03 -10.73
N GLY A 81 -12.39 1.59 -11.56
CA GLY A 81 -12.74 2.58 -12.58
C GLY A 81 -13.12 3.95 -12.01
N LYS A 82 -12.80 4.23 -10.74
CA LYS A 82 -13.09 5.50 -10.08
C LYS A 82 -12.15 6.64 -10.47
N PHE A 83 -10.98 6.32 -11.02
CA PHE A 83 -9.96 7.30 -11.34
C PHE A 83 -10.11 7.82 -12.78
N ASP A 84 -10.04 9.13 -12.94
CA ASP A 84 -9.88 9.76 -14.26
C ASP A 84 -8.39 9.90 -14.58
N ASP A 85 -7.89 8.98 -15.41
CA ASP A 85 -6.48 8.91 -15.79
C ASP A 85 -5.99 10.08 -16.66
N ALA A 86 -6.89 10.98 -17.10
CA ALA A 86 -6.60 12.05 -18.05
C ALA A 86 -6.03 13.32 -17.40
N ASN A 87 -6.18 13.51 -16.09
CA ASN A 87 -6.05 14.83 -15.45
C ASN A 87 -5.05 14.87 -14.29
N PHE A 88 -3.79 14.51 -14.53
CA PHE A 88 -2.70 14.79 -13.60
C PHE A 88 -1.33 14.92 -14.28
N THR A 89 -0.40 15.58 -13.58
CA THR A 89 1.00 15.77 -14.02
C THR A 89 1.90 14.93 -13.13
N LEU A 90 2.76 14.10 -13.73
CA LEU A 90 3.75 13.31 -13.00
C LEU A 90 4.69 14.21 -12.19
N GLY A 91 4.99 13.80 -10.96
CA GLY A 91 5.87 14.51 -10.03
C GLY A 91 5.26 15.79 -9.44
N GLN A 92 3.95 16.02 -9.58
CA GLN A 92 3.26 17.16 -8.98
C GLN A 92 2.10 16.68 -8.11
N ASP A 93 1.97 17.29 -6.93
CA ASP A 93 0.84 17.02 -6.03
C ASP A 93 -0.48 17.37 -6.71
N ASN A 94 -1.47 16.50 -6.55
CA ASN A 94 -2.77 16.64 -7.19
C ASN A 94 -3.87 16.12 -6.26
N GLU A 95 -4.91 16.93 -6.07
CA GLU A 95 -6.08 16.58 -5.25
C GLU A 95 -6.75 15.28 -5.70
N SER A 96 -6.95 15.06 -7.00
CA SER A 96 -7.57 13.83 -7.51
C SER A 96 -6.72 12.59 -7.25
N CYS A 97 -5.39 12.73 -7.28
CA CYS A 97 -4.44 11.68 -6.94
C CYS A 97 -4.47 11.36 -5.44
N GLY A 98 -4.67 12.37 -4.60
CA GLY A 98 -4.89 12.20 -3.16
C GLY A 98 -6.19 11.45 -2.86
N GLN A 99 -7.29 11.86 -3.48
CA GLN A 99 -8.59 11.23 -3.30
C GLN A 99 -8.57 9.76 -3.75
N ILE A 100 -8.03 9.46 -4.93
CA ILE A 100 -8.02 8.08 -5.41
C ILE A 100 -7.11 7.17 -4.58
N SER A 101 -6.00 7.70 -4.05
CA SER A 101 -5.13 6.94 -3.15
C SER A 101 -5.89 6.50 -1.90
N ALA A 102 -6.72 7.39 -1.33
CA ALA A 102 -7.61 7.05 -0.21
C ALA A 102 -8.69 6.02 -0.60
N ASP A 103 -9.27 6.15 -1.79
CA ASP A 103 -10.28 5.19 -2.27
C ASP A 103 -9.68 3.79 -2.45
N TRP A 104 -8.45 3.68 -2.96
CA TRP A 104 -7.75 2.40 -3.08
C TRP A 104 -7.32 1.81 -1.74
N LEU A 105 -6.96 2.65 -0.77
CA LEU A 105 -6.78 2.20 0.62
C LEU A 105 -8.07 1.58 1.17
N ASP A 106 -9.20 2.28 1.05
CA ASP A 106 -10.50 1.79 1.49
C ASP A 106 -10.92 0.49 0.76
N GLU A 107 -10.58 0.34 -0.52
CA GLU A 107 -10.84 -0.89 -1.30
C GLU A 107 -9.96 -2.06 -0.85
N MET A 108 -8.67 -1.81 -0.63
CA MET A 108 -7.73 -2.80 -0.14
C MET A 108 -8.08 -3.26 1.28
N ASP A 109 -8.44 -2.34 2.17
CA ASP A 109 -8.84 -2.64 3.55
C ASP A 109 -10.12 -3.47 3.59
N LYS A 110 -11.09 -3.20 2.70
CA LYS A 110 -12.29 -4.04 2.59
C LYS A 110 -11.97 -5.48 2.24
N LEU A 111 -11.02 -5.72 1.33
CA LEU A 111 -10.60 -7.08 0.99
C LEU A 111 -9.94 -7.78 2.18
N ALA A 112 -9.09 -7.07 2.93
CA ALA A 112 -8.43 -7.61 4.12
C ALA A 112 -9.43 -7.94 5.23
N LEU A 113 -10.35 -7.02 5.54
CA LEU A 113 -11.40 -7.21 6.54
C LEU A 113 -12.40 -8.32 6.15
N ALA A 114 -12.61 -8.55 4.86
CA ALA A 114 -13.41 -9.66 4.36
C ALA A 114 -12.68 -11.01 4.38
N GLY A 115 -11.38 -11.03 4.70
CA GLY A 115 -10.54 -12.22 4.65
C GLY A 115 -10.27 -12.73 3.23
N GLU A 116 -10.40 -11.86 2.22
CA GLU A 116 -10.11 -12.20 0.83
C GLU A 116 -8.60 -12.13 0.53
N VAL A 117 -7.85 -11.38 1.32
CA VAL A 117 -6.38 -11.30 1.25
C VAL A 117 -5.77 -11.50 2.64
N ASP A 118 -4.57 -12.07 2.68
CA ASP A 118 -3.87 -12.42 3.92
C ASP A 118 -3.00 -11.25 4.43
N ALA A 119 -2.58 -10.35 3.54
CA ALA A 119 -1.84 -9.15 3.90
C ALA A 119 -2.04 -8.02 2.88
N THR A 120 -1.74 -6.80 3.31
CA THR A 120 -1.79 -5.59 2.49
C THR A 120 -0.43 -4.90 2.43
N VAL A 121 -0.13 -4.26 1.31
CA VAL A 121 1.07 -3.46 1.08
C VAL A 121 0.66 -2.14 0.44
N MET A 122 1.17 -1.04 0.94
CA MET A 122 0.94 0.28 0.36
C MET A 122 2.23 0.77 -0.32
N ALA A 123 2.17 1.02 -1.62
CA ALA A 123 3.23 1.75 -2.30
C ALA A 123 3.20 3.25 -1.94
N PRO A 124 4.28 4.02 -2.18
CA PRO A 124 4.37 5.42 -1.76
C PRO A 124 3.19 6.29 -2.22
N ILE A 125 2.69 7.10 -1.29
CA ILE A 125 1.61 8.08 -1.48
C ILE A 125 2.13 9.50 -1.24
N SER A 126 1.45 10.54 -1.77
CA SER A 126 1.70 11.93 -1.37
C SER A 126 0.75 12.35 -0.25
N SER A 127 1.29 12.58 0.95
CA SER A 127 0.53 13.21 2.04
C SER A 127 0.08 14.62 1.71
N VAL A 128 0.72 15.32 0.75
CA VAL A 128 0.29 16.65 0.30
C VAL A 128 -0.95 16.52 -0.58
N SER A 129 -0.93 15.64 -1.58
CA SER A 129 -2.11 15.33 -2.40
C SER A 129 -3.31 14.91 -1.54
N MET A 130 -3.08 14.02 -0.56
CA MET A 130 -4.15 13.58 0.36
C MET A 130 -4.67 14.70 1.28
N LYS A 131 -3.80 15.62 1.72
CA LYS A 131 -4.22 16.82 2.45
C LYS A 131 -5.07 17.74 1.59
N MET A 132 -4.71 17.92 0.32
CA MET A 132 -5.49 18.74 -0.62
C MET A 132 -6.91 18.18 -0.77
N ALA A 133 -7.04 16.85 -0.88
CA ALA A 133 -8.33 16.16 -0.94
C ALA A 133 -9.07 16.04 0.40
N GLY A 134 -8.45 16.44 1.52
CA GLY A 134 -9.06 16.35 2.85
C GLY A 134 -9.23 14.92 3.37
N VAL A 135 -8.38 13.97 2.93
CA VAL A 135 -8.48 12.52 3.22
C VAL A 135 -7.22 11.95 3.88
N LEU A 136 -6.35 12.79 4.44
CA LEU A 136 -5.10 12.32 5.08
C LEU A 136 -5.35 11.35 6.26
N ASP A 137 -6.49 11.50 6.94
CA ASP A 137 -6.93 10.64 8.04
C ASP A 137 -7.15 9.18 7.63
N LYS A 138 -7.23 8.90 6.33
CA LYS A 138 -7.31 7.55 5.76
C LYS A 138 -6.00 6.78 5.78
N VAL A 139 -4.87 7.47 5.91
CA VAL A 139 -3.59 6.78 6.10
C VAL A 139 -3.61 6.11 7.47
N ILE A 140 -3.23 4.84 7.53
CA ILE A 140 -3.16 4.07 8.77
C ILE A 140 -2.28 4.82 9.77
N ASN A 141 -2.88 5.22 10.88
CA ASN A 141 -2.18 5.83 12.00
C ASN A 141 -2.00 4.80 13.11
N MET A 142 -0.86 4.91 13.80
CA MET A 142 -0.56 4.08 14.96
C MET A 142 -1.38 4.54 16.18
N GLU A 143 -1.97 3.60 16.91
CA GLU A 143 -2.66 3.83 18.18
C GLU A 143 -1.87 3.16 19.30
N PRO A 144 -1.18 3.92 20.18
CA PRO A 144 -0.39 3.35 21.27
C PRO A 144 -1.20 2.36 22.11
N GLY A 145 -0.68 1.15 22.29
CA GLY A 145 -1.38 0.07 23.02
C GLY A 145 -2.18 -0.87 22.12
N GLN A 146 -2.50 -0.47 20.89
CA GLN A 146 -3.35 -1.22 19.95
C GLN A 146 -2.63 -1.58 18.65
N SER A 147 -1.90 -0.63 18.07
CA SER A 147 -1.08 -0.84 16.87
C SER A 147 0.26 -0.14 17.04
N TYR A 148 1.29 -0.63 16.34
CA TYR A 148 2.65 -0.13 16.47
C TYR A 148 3.32 -0.01 15.10
N LEU A 149 4.11 1.05 14.91
CA LEU A 149 5.04 1.11 13.79
C LEU A 149 6.25 0.23 14.09
N PHE A 150 6.37 -0.87 13.34
CA PHE A 150 7.47 -1.82 13.47
C PHE A 150 8.40 -1.79 12.25
N LEU A 151 9.65 -1.39 12.48
CA LEU A 151 10.69 -1.35 11.46
C LEU A 151 11.60 -2.57 11.57
N ILE A 152 11.78 -3.26 10.45
CA ILE A 152 12.64 -4.44 10.34
C ILE A 152 13.72 -4.16 9.28
N SER A 153 14.98 -4.34 9.63
CA SER A 153 16.10 -4.25 8.69
C SER A 153 17.17 -5.28 9.04
N GLY A 154 17.22 -6.37 8.26
CA GLY A 154 18.08 -7.52 8.56
C GLY A 154 17.80 -8.05 9.98
N PRO A 155 18.80 -8.12 10.87
CA PRO A 155 18.60 -8.56 12.25
C PRO A 155 17.99 -7.49 13.17
N LEU A 156 17.95 -6.22 12.75
CA LEU A 156 17.45 -5.11 13.57
C LEU A 156 15.92 -5.06 13.54
N ARG A 157 15.33 -4.95 14.72
CA ARG A 157 13.89 -4.83 14.95
C ARG A 157 13.65 -3.65 15.86
N VAL A 158 12.88 -2.67 15.42
CA VAL A 158 12.57 -1.44 16.16
C VAL A 158 11.06 -1.24 16.18
N MET A 159 10.46 -1.22 17.36
CA MET A 159 9.06 -0.90 17.56
C MET A 159 8.94 0.48 18.18
N HIS A 160 8.21 1.38 17.54
CA HIS A 160 7.95 2.71 18.07
C HIS A 160 6.77 2.66 19.03
N LEU A 161 6.94 3.22 20.23
CA LEU A 161 5.84 3.38 21.20
C LEU A 161 4.93 4.55 20.85
N THR A 162 5.47 5.54 20.15
CA THR A 162 4.82 6.79 19.75
C THR A 162 5.27 7.14 18.33
N ASP A 163 4.40 7.72 17.52
CA ASP A 163 4.70 8.08 16.12
C ASP A 163 4.20 9.50 15.78
N HIS A 164 4.90 10.18 14.88
CA HIS A 164 4.53 11.48 14.29
C HIS A 164 3.97 12.58 15.23
N LEU A 165 4.54 12.74 16.43
CA LEU A 165 4.15 13.76 17.42
C LEU A 165 5.32 14.66 17.88
N PRO A 166 5.03 15.87 18.39
CA PRO A 166 6.05 16.72 19.01
C PRO A 166 6.72 16.05 20.22
N LEU A 167 8.04 16.20 20.35
CA LEU A 167 8.83 15.56 21.42
C LEU A 167 8.33 15.85 22.84
N ARG A 168 7.80 17.05 23.09
CA ARG A 168 7.26 17.41 24.42
C ARG A 168 6.05 16.53 24.79
N ASP A 169 5.24 16.14 23.81
CA ASP A 169 3.99 15.42 24.00
C ASP A 169 4.27 13.91 24.26
N VAL A 170 5.49 13.45 23.94
CA VAL A 170 5.95 12.08 24.20
C VAL A 170 6.00 11.78 25.71
N CYS A 171 6.51 12.73 26.51
CA CYS A 171 6.67 12.53 27.94
C CYS A 171 5.34 12.29 28.67
N ASP A 172 4.25 12.86 28.16
CA ASP A 172 2.91 12.73 28.74
C ASP A 172 2.24 11.39 28.37
N LEU A 173 2.67 10.74 27.28
CA LEU A 173 2.11 9.49 26.79
C LEU A 173 2.80 8.24 27.34
N ILE A 174 4.10 8.32 27.66
CA ILE A 174 4.86 7.15 28.08
C ILE A 174 4.53 6.80 29.53
N THR A 175 3.84 5.67 29.72
CA THR A 175 3.54 5.08 31.03
C THR A 175 4.15 3.69 31.16
N ALA A 176 4.34 3.22 32.40
CA ALA A 176 4.85 1.87 32.65
C ALA A 176 3.93 0.78 32.05
N ASP A 177 2.62 0.98 32.11
CA ASP A 177 1.62 0.05 31.57
C ASP A 177 1.66 0.01 30.04
N LEU A 178 1.82 1.16 29.38
CA LEU A 178 1.97 1.22 27.92
C LEU A 178 3.24 0.48 27.48
N VAL A 179 4.36 0.68 28.18
CA VAL A 179 5.62 -0.04 27.90
C VAL A 179 5.46 -1.54 28.11
N ALA A 180 4.86 -1.96 29.23
CA ALA A 180 4.64 -3.38 29.51
C ALA A 180 3.72 -4.03 28.46
N THR A 181 2.65 -3.34 28.06
CA THR A 181 1.73 -3.78 27.01
C THR A 181 2.47 -3.96 25.69
N ALA A 182 3.24 -2.95 25.26
CA ALA A 182 4.03 -3.00 24.04
C ALA A 182 5.01 -4.18 24.04
N ILE A 183 5.76 -4.39 25.13
CA ILE A 183 6.72 -5.51 25.23
C ILE A 183 6.03 -6.88 25.14
N SER A 184 4.82 -7.02 25.67
CA SER A 184 4.07 -8.28 25.62
C SER A 184 3.48 -8.62 24.25
N GLN A 185 3.46 -7.67 23.31
CA GLN A 185 2.97 -7.85 21.94
C GLN A 185 4.10 -8.08 20.92
N LEU A 186 5.36 -7.98 21.34
CA LEU A 186 6.54 -8.38 20.56
C LEU A 186 6.74 -9.90 20.58
#